data_AF-A0A2P6PLP8-F1
#
_entry.id   AF-A0A2P6PLP8-F1
#
_cell.length_a   1.000
_cell.length_b   1.000
_cell.length_c   1.000
_cell.angle_alpha   90.00
_cell.angle_beta   90.00
_cell.angle_gamma   90.00
#
_symmetry.space_group_name_H-M   'P 1'
#
loop_
_entity.id
_entity.type
_entity.pdbx_description
1 polymer ?
#
loop_
_entity_poly.entity_id
_entity_poly.type
_entity_poly.pdbx_seq_one_letter_code
_entity_poly.pdbx_strand_id
1 'polypeptide(L)'
;MARFLLSFVFASLLALATVHETQAIEYIVENRALSTPGGVRFRDELGLDYTKQRMRDATDFIWNLFKETTAAERRDKPRISLFVEDREGIAVSSGDIIHVSAKYIQVNIYMVKIFNILHFFFPLIFLLTNIYT
;
A
#
# COMPACT_ATOMS: atom_id res chain seq x y z
N MET A 1 -18.27 38.50 30.62
CA MET A 1 -16.96 38.18 30.01
C MET A 1 -16.48 36.76 30.32
N ALA A 2 -16.37 36.34 31.59
CA ALA A 2 -15.83 35.02 31.96
C ALA A 2 -16.56 33.81 31.36
N ARG A 3 -17.90 33.83 31.24
CA ARG A 3 -18.69 32.74 30.62
C ARG A 3 -18.38 32.54 29.14
N PHE A 4 -18.16 33.63 28.39
CA PHE A 4 -17.80 33.57 26.97
C PHE A 4 -16.38 33.00 26.77
N LEU A 5 -15.44 33.40 27.62
CA LEU A 5 -14.08 32.85 27.62
C LEU A 5 -14.08 31.35 27.94
N LEU A 6 -14.88 30.93 28.92
CA LEU A 6 -14.99 29.51 29.30
C LEU A 6 -15.57 28.66 28.17
N SER A 7 -16.64 29.14 27.52
CA SER A 7 -17.23 28.48 26.35
C SER A 7 -16.25 28.40 25.17
N PHE A 8 -15.46 29.44 24.95
CA PHE A 8 -14.44 29.45 23.91
C PHE A 8 -13.34 28.41 24.19
N VAL A 9 -12.81 28.37 25.43
CA VAL A 9 -11.80 27.38 25.85
C VAL A 9 -12.31 25.94 25.72
N PHE A 10 -13.56 25.68 26.11
CA PHE A 10 -14.18 24.36 25.94
C PHE A 10 -14.33 23.97 24.46
N ALA A 11 -14.75 24.91 23.60
CA ALA A 11 -14.83 24.66 22.17
C ALA A 11 -13.44 24.38 21.55
N SER A 12 -12.41 25.11 21.98
CA SER A 12 -11.01 24.87 21.57
C SER A 12 -10.51 23.49 21.98
N LEU A 13 -10.79 23.05 23.21
CA LEU A 13 -10.41 21.73 23.71
C LEU A 13 -11.11 20.60 22.94
N LEU A 14 -12.39 20.76 22.61
CA LEU A 14 -13.11 19.80 21.75
C LEU A 14 -12.52 19.76 20.33
N ALA A 15 -12.20 20.91 19.75
CA ALA A 15 -11.57 20.97 18.42
C ALA A 15 -10.20 20.28 18.41
N LEU A 16 -9.38 20.48 19.46
CA LEU A 16 -8.08 19.84 19.59
C LEU A 16 -8.18 18.32 19.78
N ALA A 17 -9.22 17.84 20.48
CA ALA A 17 -9.49 16.41 20.63
C ALA A 17 -9.89 15.71 19.32
N THR A 18 -10.32 16.48 18.31
CA THR A 18 -10.70 15.93 16.99
C THR A 18 -9.58 15.92 15.96
N VAL A 19 -8.41 16.53 16.24
CA VAL A 19 -7.26 16.48 15.31
C VAL A 19 -6.59 15.11 15.43
N HIS A 20 -7.12 14.14 14.70
CA HIS A 20 -6.40 12.90 14.42
C HIS A 20 -5.50 13.17 13.22
N GLU A 21 -4.19 12.99 13.37
CA GLU A 21 -3.29 12.94 12.22
C GLU A 21 -3.74 11.79 11.32
N THR A 22 -4.38 12.10 10.20
CA THR A 22 -4.55 11.14 9.11
C THR A 22 -3.19 11.00 8.44
N GLN A 23 -2.33 10.15 8.97
CA GLN A 23 -1.09 9.81 8.27
C GLN A 23 -1.45 9.00 7.02
N ALA A 24 -1.38 9.66 5.88
CA ALA A 24 -1.52 9.01 4.59
C ALA A 24 -0.26 8.19 4.33
N ILE A 25 -0.42 6.89 4.05
CA ILE A 25 0.70 6.02 3.72
C ILE A 25 1.33 6.51 2.41
N GLU A 26 2.65 6.71 2.44
CA GLU A 26 3.43 6.97 1.24
C GLU A 26 3.70 5.66 0.49
N TYR A 27 3.29 5.58 -0.78
CA TYR A 27 3.54 4.40 -1.62
C TYR A 27 4.65 4.67 -2.63
N ILE A 28 5.75 3.92 -2.49
CA ILE A 28 6.87 3.94 -3.43
C ILE A 28 6.81 2.70 -4.29
N VAL A 29 6.93 2.87 -5.60
CA VAL A 29 7.09 1.77 -6.56
C VAL A 29 8.28 2.09 -7.44
N GLU A 30 9.20 1.13 -7.55
CA GLU A 30 10.39 1.25 -8.39
C GLU A 30 10.56 -0.02 -9.23
N ASN A 31 10.90 0.16 -10.50
CA ASN A 31 11.30 -0.94 -11.36
C ASN A 31 12.82 -0.95 -11.49
N ARG A 32 13.47 -1.86 -10.75
CA ARG A 32 14.93 -2.04 -10.76
C ARG A 32 15.39 -3.05 -11.79
N ALA A 33 14.47 -3.71 -12.49
CA ALA A 33 14.74 -4.76 -13.45
C ALA A 33 14.50 -4.33 -14.91
N LEU A 34 14.70 -3.04 -15.24
CA LEU A 34 14.38 -2.45 -16.55
C LEU A 34 15.03 -3.14 -17.75
N SER A 35 16.16 -3.82 -17.56
CA SER A 35 16.86 -4.59 -18.59
C SER A 35 16.35 -6.01 -18.78
N THR A 36 15.47 -6.50 -17.91
CA THR A 36 14.88 -7.84 -18.00
C THR A 36 13.58 -7.82 -18.81
N PRO A 37 13.20 -8.92 -19.48
CA PRO A 37 11.92 -8.99 -20.17
C PRO A 37 10.73 -8.73 -19.25
N GLY A 38 10.79 -9.20 -18.00
CA GLY A 38 9.77 -8.95 -16.99
C GLY A 38 9.66 -7.51 -16.54
N GLY A 39 10.79 -6.81 -16.37
CA GLY A 39 10.79 -5.39 -16.01
C GLY A 39 10.36 -4.49 -17.16
N VAL A 40 10.75 -4.83 -18.41
CA VAL A 40 10.20 -4.18 -19.62
C VAL A 40 8.68 -4.33 -19.65
N ARG A 41 8.20 -5.55 -19.43
CA ARG A 41 6.77 -5.85 -19.38
C ARG A 41 6.05 -5.10 -18.26
N PHE A 42 6.63 -5.06 -17.05
CA PHE A 42 6.08 -4.28 -15.95
C PHE A 42 5.91 -2.81 -16.33
N ARG A 43 6.91 -2.19 -16.98
CA ARG A 43 6.84 -0.80 -17.43
C ARG A 43 5.73 -0.60 -18.46
N ASP A 44 5.63 -1.50 -19.44
CA ASP A 44 4.77 -1.31 -20.62
C ASP A 44 3.31 -1.72 -20.36
N GLU A 45 3.07 -2.67 -19.45
CA GLU A 45 1.75 -3.29 -19.24
C GLU A 45 1.09 -2.94 -17.90
N LEU A 46 1.87 -2.67 -16.85
CA LEU A 46 1.35 -2.35 -15.52
C LEU A 46 1.62 -0.90 -15.15
N GLY A 47 2.89 -0.49 -15.14
CA GLY A 47 3.31 0.85 -14.79
C GLY A 47 3.31 1.14 -13.30
N LEU A 48 4.02 2.22 -12.93
CA LEU A 48 4.22 2.62 -11.53
C LEU A 48 2.92 3.09 -10.88
N ASP A 49 2.17 3.96 -11.56
CA ASP A 49 0.99 4.62 -10.99
C ASP A 49 -0.15 3.65 -10.74
N TYR A 50 -0.40 2.76 -11.71
CA TYR A 50 -1.35 1.67 -11.55
C TYR A 50 -0.98 0.80 -10.34
N THR A 51 0.29 0.42 -10.22
CA THR A 51 0.79 -0.39 -9.10
C THR A 51 0.60 0.33 -7.76
N LYS A 52 0.87 1.64 -7.68
CA LYS A 52 0.61 2.46 -6.48
C LYS A 52 -0.87 2.49 -6.11
N GLN A 53 -1.75 2.70 -7.10
CA GLN A 53 -3.21 2.68 -6.87
C GLN A 53 -3.64 1.33 -6.29
N ARG A 54 -3.09 0.27 -6.86
CA ARG A 54 -3.36 -1.10 -6.46
C ARG A 54 -2.86 -1.43 -5.04
N MET A 55 -1.72 -0.89 -4.63
CA MET A 55 -1.26 -0.99 -3.23
C MET A 55 -2.19 -0.25 -2.25
N ARG A 56 -2.73 0.91 -2.66
CA ARG A 56 -3.76 1.64 -1.88
C ARG A 56 -5.04 0.80 -1.73
N ASP A 57 -5.58 0.31 -2.84
CA ASP A 57 -6.80 -0.50 -2.83
C ASP A 57 -6.64 -1.75 -1.93
N ALA A 58 -5.47 -2.40 -1.98
CA ALA A 58 -5.18 -3.57 -1.13
C ALA A 58 -5.05 -3.19 0.36
N THR A 59 -4.50 -2.03 0.67
CA THR A 59 -4.40 -1.54 2.04
C THR A 59 -5.79 -1.21 2.61
N ASP A 60 -6.63 -0.53 1.82
CA ASP A 60 -8.02 -0.24 2.19
C ASP A 60 -8.82 -1.54 2.41
N PHE A 61 -8.60 -2.55 1.56
CA PHE A 61 -9.21 -3.87 1.74
C PHE A 61 -8.82 -4.51 3.08
N ILE A 62 -7.53 -4.46 3.45
CA ILE A 62 -7.01 -5.03 4.70
C ILE A 62 -7.59 -4.28 5.90
N TRP A 63 -7.57 -2.94 5.89
CA TRP A 63 -8.17 -2.14 6.95
C TRP A 63 -9.64 -2.48 7.16
N ASN A 64 -10.40 -2.64 6.06
CA ASN A 64 -11.81 -3.06 6.16
C ASN A 64 -11.96 -4.49 6.68
N LEU A 65 -11.09 -5.43 6.27
CA LEU A 65 -11.13 -6.83 6.68
C LEU A 65 -10.85 -6.99 8.19
N PHE A 66 -9.86 -6.26 8.71
CA PHE A 66 -9.46 -6.32 10.12
C PHE A 66 -10.14 -5.27 11.01
N LYS A 67 -11.04 -4.45 10.44
CA LYS A 67 -11.75 -3.36 11.12
C LYS A 67 -10.83 -2.26 11.67
N GLU A 68 -9.66 -2.06 11.07
CA GLU A 68 -8.74 -0.95 11.38
C GLU A 68 -9.15 0.33 10.62
N THR A 69 -10.40 0.75 10.81
CA THR A 69 -11.00 1.80 9.96
C THR A 69 -10.62 3.21 10.37
N THR A 70 -10.25 3.42 11.64
CA THR A 70 -9.85 4.74 12.15
C THR A 70 -8.33 4.94 12.09
N ALA A 71 -7.87 6.18 12.00
CA ALA A 71 -6.44 6.50 11.98
C ALA A 71 -5.68 6.00 13.22
N ALA A 72 -6.36 5.90 14.37
CA ALA A 72 -5.78 5.40 15.62
C ALA A 72 -5.66 3.87 15.69
N GLU A 73 -6.45 3.15 14.90
CA GLU A 73 -6.41 1.67 14.82
C GLU A 73 -5.42 1.18 13.76
N ARG A 74 -5.12 2.01 12.76
CA ARG A 74 -4.15 1.70 11.70
C ARG A 74 -2.74 1.66 12.31
N ARG A 75 -1.98 0.61 11.99
CA ARG A 75 -0.55 0.59 12.34
C ARG A 75 0.18 1.76 11.69
N ASP A 76 1.06 2.39 12.47
CA ASP A 76 1.91 3.48 12.03
C ASP A 76 2.99 2.97 11.04
N LYS A 77 2.60 2.88 9.77
CA LYS A 77 3.46 2.58 8.65
C LYS A 77 3.46 3.78 7.71
N PRO A 78 4.36 4.75 7.90
CA PRO A 78 4.32 5.97 7.11
C PRO A 78 4.61 5.71 5.62
N ARG A 79 5.20 4.55 5.28
CA ARG A 79 5.64 4.25 3.93
C ARG A 79 5.65 2.77 3.62
N ILE A 80 5.15 2.38 2.44
CA ILE A 80 5.25 1.02 1.88
C ILE A 80 5.94 1.11 0.51
N SER A 81 6.99 0.31 0.31
CA SER A 81 7.76 0.29 -0.93
C SER A 81 7.57 -1.03 -1.69
N LEU A 82 7.47 -0.97 -3.02
CA LEU A 82 7.49 -2.15 -3.89
C LEU A 82 8.59 -2.02 -4.93
N PHE A 83 9.46 -3.02 -4.98
CA PHE A 83 10.58 -3.08 -5.93
C PHE A 83 10.43 -4.28 -6.85
N VAL A 84 10.39 -4.02 -8.16
CA VAL A 84 10.49 -5.06 -9.18
C VAL A 84 11.97 -5.33 -9.45
N GLU A 85 12.42 -6.55 -9.20
CA GLU A 85 13.83 -6.93 -9.18
C GLU A 85 14.07 -8.23 -9.95
N ASP A 86 15.26 -8.39 -10.52
CA ASP A 86 15.67 -9.66 -11.12
C ASP A 86 16.08 -10.64 -10.02
N ARG A 87 15.12 -11.46 -9.59
CA ARG A 87 15.31 -12.41 -8.49
C ARG A 87 14.54 -13.70 -8.71
N GLU A 88 14.96 -14.73 -7.99
CA GLU A 88 14.22 -15.98 -7.91
C GLU A 88 12.96 -15.84 -7.03
N GLY A 89 12.01 -16.77 -7.25
CA GLY A 89 10.73 -16.81 -6.55
C GLY A 89 9.68 -15.88 -7.15
N ILE A 90 8.59 -15.68 -6.41
CA ILE A 90 7.43 -14.88 -6.86
C ILE A 90 7.53 -13.46 -6.29
N ALA A 91 7.39 -13.36 -4.97
CA ALA A 91 7.51 -12.13 -4.21
C ALA A 91 7.82 -12.45 -2.74
N VAL A 92 8.39 -11.49 -2.02
CA VAL A 92 8.60 -11.56 -0.57
C VAL A 92 8.47 -10.18 0.04
N SER A 93 8.00 -10.09 1.28
CA SER A 93 8.02 -8.86 2.07
C SER A 93 9.06 -8.95 3.17
N SER A 94 9.70 -7.82 3.46
CA SER A 94 10.60 -7.66 4.60
C SER A 94 10.46 -6.25 5.16
N GLY A 95 9.98 -6.14 6.40
CA GLY A 95 9.54 -4.85 6.94
C GLY A 95 8.48 -4.24 6.02
N ASP A 96 8.67 -2.99 5.61
CA ASP A 96 7.70 -2.25 4.79
C ASP A 96 8.00 -2.30 3.29
N ILE A 97 8.83 -3.27 2.88
CA ILE A 97 9.31 -3.42 1.51
C ILE A 97 8.80 -4.73 0.93
N ILE A 98 8.23 -4.64 -0.27
CA ILE A 98 7.75 -5.74 -1.08
C ILE A 98 8.70 -5.90 -2.26
N HIS A 99 9.30 -7.07 -2.40
CA HIS A 99 10.16 -7.39 -3.52
C HIS A 99 9.42 -8.34 -4.46
N VAL A 100 9.28 -7.95 -5.72
CA VAL A 100 8.59 -8.73 -6.76
C VAL A 100 9.59 -9.18 -7.81
N SER A 101 9.54 -10.46 -8.18
CA SER A 101 10.40 -11.00 -9.23
C SER A 101 9.97 -10.55 -10.62
N ALA A 102 10.89 -9.96 -11.37
CA ALA A 102 10.71 -9.72 -12.80
C ALA A 102 10.56 -11.03 -13.58
N LYS A 103 11.26 -12.12 -13.19
CA LYS A 103 11.11 -13.44 -13.83
C LYS A 103 9.68 -13.95 -13.70
N TYR A 104 9.03 -13.72 -12.55
CA TYR A 104 7.63 -14.07 -12.35
C TYR A 104 6.68 -13.28 -13.26
N ILE A 105 6.93 -11.97 -13.41
CA ILE A 105 6.17 -11.08 -14.31
C ILE A 105 6.34 -11.50 -15.78
N GLN A 106 7.54 -11.95 -16.15
CA GLN A 106 7.84 -12.40 -17.51
C GLN A 106 7.00 -13.62 -17.90
N VAL A 107 6.99 -14.69 -17.07
CA VAL A 107 6.47 -16.01 -17.45
C VAL A 107 4.94 -16.08 -17.43
N ASN A 108 4.26 -15.24 -16.66
CA ASN A 108 2.80 -15.32 -16.56
C ASN A 108 2.09 -14.68 -17.77
N ILE A 109 1.77 -15.52 -18.76
CA ILE A 109 1.08 -15.18 -20.04
C ILE A 109 -0.35 -14.64 -19.84
N TYR A 110 -1.00 -14.88 -18.69
CA TYR A 110 -2.40 -14.46 -18.45
C TYR A 110 -2.57 -13.21 -17.60
N MET A 111 -1.47 -12.58 -17.18
CA MET A 111 -1.51 -11.53 -16.15
C MET A 111 -1.96 -10.15 -16.63
N VAL A 112 -2.15 -9.95 -17.93
CA VAL A 112 -2.31 -8.59 -18.48
C VAL A 112 -3.57 -8.36 -19.29
N LYS A 113 -4.21 -9.38 -19.88
CA LYS A 113 -5.27 -9.09 -20.86
C LYS A 113 -6.71 -9.45 -20.49
N ILE A 114 -7.03 -10.49 -19.73
CA ILE A 114 -8.43 -10.96 -19.70
C ILE A 114 -9.05 -11.35 -18.34
N PHE A 115 -8.33 -11.55 -17.24
CA PHE A 115 -9.00 -11.81 -15.94
C PHE A 115 -8.18 -11.31 -14.74
N ASN A 116 -8.81 -10.48 -13.93
CA ASN A 116 -8.63 -10.33 -12.47
C ASN A 116 -7.19 -10.17 -11.94
N ILE A 117 -6.86 -8.93 -11.61
CA ILE A 117 -6.64 -8.35 -10.26
C ILE A 117 -6.65 -9.29 -9.02
N LEU A 118 -7.00 -10.58 -9.10
CA LEU A 118 -7.02 -11.48 -7.95
C LEU A 118 -5.71 -12.25 -7.77
N HIS A 119 -4.99 -12.62 -8.84
CA HIS A 119 -3.84 -13.54 -8.72
C HIS A 119 -2.49 -12.86 -8.43
N PHE A 120 -2.29 -11.62 -8.89
CA PHE A 120 -1.16 -10.78 -8.41
C PHE A 120 -1.40 -10.27 -6.98
N PHE A 121 -2.67 -10.16 -6.59
CA PHE A 121 -3.08 -9.53 -5.34
C PHE A 121 -3.30 -10.49 -4.20
N PHE A 122 -3.58 -11.77 -4.47
CA PHE A 122 -3.56 -12.79 -3.41
C PHE A 122 -2.22 -12.84 -2.67
N PRO A 123 -1.05 -12.84 -3.36
CA PRO A 123 0.22 -12.71 -2.67
C PRO A 123 0.42 -11.30 -2.11
N LEU A 124 -0.08 -10.22 -2.73
CA LEU A 124 0.03 -8.87 -2.17
C LEU A 124 -0.73 -8.71 -0.85
N ILE A 125 -1.96 -9.21 -0.76
CA ILE A 125 -2.78 -9.22 0.45
C ILE A 125 -2.11 -10.09 1.52
N PHE A 126 -1.62 -11.28 1.15
CA PHE A 126 -0.87 -12.15 2.06
C PHE A 126 0.44 -11.51 2.58
N LEU A 127 1.16 -10.80 1.71
CA LEU A 127 2.40 -10.11 2.08
C LEU A 127 2.13 -8.87 2.92
N LEU A 128 1.06 -8.13 2.62
CA LEU A 128 0.61 -7.00 3.44
C LEU A 128 0.08 -7.49 4.80
N THR A 129 -0.61 -8.63 4.90
CA THR A 129 -0.96 -9.20 6.21
C THR A 129 0.28 -9.45 7.06
N ASN A 130 1.39 -9.94 6.48
CA ASN A 130 2.66 -10.07 7.21
C ASN A 130 3.30 -8.74 7.63
N ILE A 131 2.93 -7.62 7.00
CA ILE A 131 3.37 -6.28 7.38
C ILE A 131 2.52 -5.74 8.55
N TYR A 132 1.23 -6.11 8.58
CA TYR A 132 0.25 -5.67 9.57
C TYR A 132 0.05 -6.64 10.75
N THR A 133 0.63 -7.84 10.75
CA THR A 133 0.71 -8.75 11.91
C THR A 133 2.09 -8.69 12.55
#